data_AF-A0A3C0ZG56-F1
#
_entry.id   AF-A0A3C0ZG56-F1
#
_cell.length_a   1.000
_cell.length_b   1.000
_cell.length_c   1.000
_cell.angle_alpha   90.00
_cell.angle_beta   90.00
_cell.angle_gamma   90.00
#
_symmetry.space_group_name_H-M   'P 1'
#
loop_
_entity.id
_entity.type
_entity.pdbx_description
1 polymer ?
#
loop_
_entity_poly.entity_id
_entity_poly.type
_entity_poly.pdbx_seq_one_letter_code
_entity_poly.pdbx_strand_id
1 'polypeptide(L)'
;MLSDKLLQQIEFIKEIDKIKYIQRRTKLFNSDRPENDAEHSWHLALMAIVLLEHANQSVDLLKVVKMVLIHDIVEIDAGDTFIYDTEKNHTNTSAERLAAQRIFGILPGQQAEELIAIWEEFEAGQTPEAQFARAMDRLEPLLQNSSNNGGTWNEPGVNYEKVYEKKSVIKDGSAVLWEYAEKLIDAGVARGILKKGE
;
A
#
# COMPACT_ATOMS: atom_id res chain seq x y z
N MET A 1 -21.52 -0.66 34.03
CA MET A 1 -21.73 -0.85 32.57
C MET A 1 -20.45 -0.47 31.86
N LEU A 2 -20.12 -1.12 30.74
CA LEU A 2 -19.02 -0.68 29.88
C LEU A 2 -19.40 0.66 29.22
N SER A 3 -18.42 1.54 28.99
CA SER A 3 -18.67 2.81 28.31
C SER A 3 -18.93 2.60 26.82
N ASP A 4 -19.83 3.37 26.23
CA ASP A 4 -20.12 3.35 24.78
C ASP A 4 -18.85 3.52 23.93
N LYS A 5 -17.92 4.37 24.40
CA LYS A 5 -16.60 4.57 23.77
C LYS A 5 -15.84 3.26 23.58
N LEU A 6 -15.74 2.46 24.64
CA LEU A 6 -15.03 1.18 24.60
C LEU A 6 -15.76 0.17 23.70
N LEU A 7 -17.10 0.16 23.72
CA LEU A 7 -17.88 -0.74 22.86
C LEU A 7 -17.65 -0.44 21.37
N GLN A 8 -17.66 0.84 20.99
CA GLN A 8 -17.31 1.30 19.63
C GLN A 8 -15.90 0.90 19.22
N GLN A 9 -14.91 1.09 20.10
CA GLN A 9 -13.52 0.69 19.83
C GLN A 9 -13.40 -0.82 19.61
N ILE A 10 -14.03 -1.63 20.47
CA ILE A 10 -14.01 -3.10 20.32
C ILE A 10 -14.73 -3.53 19.05
N GLU A 11 -15.81 -2.86 18.67
CA GLU A 11 -16.51 -3.15 17.42
C GLU A 11 -15.64 -2.85 16.21
N PHE A 12 -14.95 -1.71 16.19
CA PHE A 12 -13.98 -1.40 15.14
C PHE A 12 -12.87 -2.47 15.06
N ILE A 13 -12.31 -2.88 16.19
CA ILE A 13 -11.25 -3.91 16.22
C ILE A 13 -11.74 -5.25 15.67
N LYS A 14 -13.00 -5.63 15.91
CA LYS A 14 -13.60 -6.82 15.30
C LYS A 14 -13.84 -6.64 13.81
N GLU A 15 -14.32 -5.46 13.40
CA GLU A 15 -14.63 -5.17 12.01
C GLU A 15 -13.41 -5.29 11.10
N ILE A 16 -12.27 -4.73 11.53
CA ILE A 16 -11.05 -4.71 10.71
C ILE A 16 -10.41 -6.09 10.58
N ASP A 17 -10.84 -7.11 11.33
CA ASP A 17 -10.37 -8.50 11.12
C ASP A 17 -10.64 -8.98 9.68
N LYS A 18 -11.69 -8.43 9.05
CA LYS A 18 -12.08 -8.71 7.66
C LYS A 18 -10.98 -8.40 6.64
N ILE A 19 -10.06 -7.48 6.93
CA ILE A 19 -8.96 -7.12 6.01
C ILE A 19 -8.07 -8.32 5.66
N LYS A 20 -7.99 -9.31 6.55
CA LYS A 20 -7.23 -10.56 6.34
C LYS A 20 -7.77 -11.42 5.20
N TYR A 21 -9.02 -11.18 4.79
CA TYR A 21 -9.66 -11.92 3.71
C TYR A 21 -9.49 -11.26 2.34
N ILE A 22 -9.06 -10.00 2.28
CA ILE A 22 -8.84 -9.31 1.02
C ILE A 22 -7.51 -9.77 0.43
N GLN A 23 -7.56 -10.44 -0.72
CA GLN A 23 -6.40 -11.03 -1.38
C GLN A 23 -5.90 -10.10 -2.48
N ARG A 24 -4.60 -9.87 -2.48
CA ARG A 24 -3.88 -9.10 -3.50
C ARG A 24 -3.47 -10.01 -4.63
N ARG A 25 -3.22 -9.45 -5.81
CA ARG A 25 -2.63 -10.22 -6.92
C ARG A 25 -1.15 -10.54 -6.71
N THR A 26 -0.44 -9.71 -5.95
CA THR A 26 0.98 -9.95 -5.69
C THR A 26 1.14 -11.17 -4.79
N LYS A 27 2.19 -11.95 -5.03
CA LYS A 27 2.50 -13.18 -4.29
C LYS A 27 3.63 -12.93 -3.33
N LEU A 28 3.67 -13.67 -2.21
CA LEU A 28 4.80 -13.58 -1.27
C LEU A 28 6.13 -13.91 -1.95
N PHE A 29 7.23 -13.54 -1.30
CA PHE A 29 8.58 -13.89 -1.76
C PHE A 29 8.77 -15.38 -2.01
N ASN A 30 9.22 -15.72 -3.23
CA ASN A 30 9.49 -17.09 -3.68
C ASN A 30 8.29 -18.04 -3.45
N SER A 31 7.09 -17.58 -3.74
CA SER A 31 5.83 -18.28 -3.43
C SER A 31 4.79 -18.12 -4.52
N ASP A 32 3.86 -19.07 -4.56
CA ASP A 32 2.62 -18.97 -5.35
C ASP A 32 1.41 -18.50 -4.54
N ARG A 33 1.57 -18.32 -3.23
CA ARG A 33 0.49 -17.81 -2.37
C ARG A 33 0.31 -16.31 -2.59
N PRO A 34 -0.91 -15.84 -2.92
CA PRO A 34 -1.25 -14.42 -2.89
C PRO A 34 -1.03 -13.83 -1.50
N GLU A 35 -0.59 -12.59 -1.48
CA GLU A 35 -0.58 -11.75 -0.29
C GLU A 35 -2.01 -11.32 0.09
N ASN A 36 -2.28 -11.02 1.36
CA ASN A 36 -3.47 -10.29 1.80
C ASN A 36 -3.12 -8.90 2.36
N ASP A 37 -4.08 -7.97 2.42
CA ASP A 37 -3.77 -6.58 2.80
C ASP A 37 -3.33 -6.41 4.25
N ALA A 38 -3.74 -7.34 5.14
CA ALA A 38 -3.31 -7.31 6.53
C ALA A 38 -1.80 -7.58 6.66
N GLU A 39 -1.30 -8.59 5.94
CA GLU A 39 0.13 -8.92 5.94
C GLU A 39 0.96 -7.94 5.11
N HIS A 40 0.41 -7.39 4.02
CA HIS A 40 1.01 -6.27 3.28
C HIS A 40 1.26 -5.08 4.21
N SER A 41 0.21 -4.60 4.88
CA SER A 41 0.27 -3.46 5.79
C SER A 41 1.24 -3.68 6.96
N TRP A 42 1.29 -4.90 7.50
CA TRP A 42 2.28 -5.29 8.50
C TRP A 42 3.71 -5.19 7.95
N HIS A 43 3.94 -5.67 6.73
CA HIS A 43 5.26 -5.66 6.12
C HIS A 43 5.71 -4.22 5.82
N LEU A 44 4.82 -3.38 5.31
CA LEU A 44 5.08 -1.95 5.10
C LEU A 44 5.44 -1.23 6.40
N ALA A 45 4.77 -1.54 7.51
CA ALA A 45 5.08 -0.94 8.81
C ALA A 45 6.51 -1.29 9.26
N LEU A 46 6.93 -2.55 9.09
CA LEU A 46 8.31 -2.95 9.37
C LEU A 46 9.32 -2.31 8.42
N MET A 47 8.99 -2.19 7.12
CA MET A 47 9.83 -1.49 6.15
C MET A 47 10.02 -0.02 6.54
N ALA A 48 8.96 0.68 6.95
CA ALA A 48 9.04 2.07 7.39
C ALA A 48 9.98 2.24 8.60
N ILE A 49 9.95 1.31 9.55
CA ILE A 49 10.85 1.31 10.73
C ILE A 49 12.30 1.08 10.31
N VAL A 50 12.56 0.09 9.46
CA VAL A 50 13.92 -0.32 9.08
C VAL A 50 14.57 0.66 8.10
N LEU A 51 13.79 1.25 7.19
CA LEU A 51 14.30 2.07 6.09
C LEU A 51 14.17 3.58 6.35
N LEU A 52 13.80 4.00 7.57
CA LEU A 52 13.55 5.41 7.92
C LEU A 52 14.70 6.34 7.54
N GLU A 53 15.95 5.91 7.72
CA GLU A 53 17.13 6.72 7.42
C GLU A 53 17.29 7.06 5.92
N HIS A 54 16.55 6.38 5.05
CA HIS A 54 16.55 6.62 3.61
C HIS A 54 15.42 7.57 3.17
N ALA A 55 14.59 8.08 4.08
CA ALA A 55 13.59 9.09 3.74
C ALA A 55 14.25 10.37 3.21
N ASN A 56 13.65 10.96 2.17
CA ASN A 56 14.15 12.22 1.59
C ASN A 56 14.14 13.38 2.59
N GLN A 57 13.21 13.35 3.53
CA GLN A 57 12.97 14.37 4.56
C GLN A 57 12.78 13.69 5.91
N SER A 58 12.95 14.46 6.99
CA SER A 58 12.56 13.99 8.32
C SER A 58 11.05 13.77 8.34
N VAL A 59 10.62 12.59 8.79
CA VAL A 59 9.21 12.19 8.88
C VAL A 59 8.88 11.74 10.31
N ASP A 60 7.63 11.92 10.74
CA ASP A 60 7.13 11.28 11.96
C ASP A 60 6.91 9.78 11.70
N LEU A 61 7.84 8.94 12.16
CA LEU A 61 7.77 7.49 12.00
C LEU A 61 6.46 6.90 12.57
N LEU A 62 5.99 7.38 13.73
CA LEU A 62 4.77 6.82 14.33
C LEU A 62 3.56 7.13 13.45
N LYS A 63 3.52 8.32 12.85
CA LYS A 63 2.48 8.70 11.89
C LYS A 63 2.55 7.84 10.61
N VAL A 64 3.75 7.63 10.05
CA VAL A 64 3.94 6.74 8.88
C VAL A 64 3.47 5.32 9.19
N VAL A 65 3.85 4.77 10.34
CA VAL A 65 3.42 3.42 10.77
C VAL A 65 1.91 3.35 10.93
N LYS A 66 1.28 4.33 11.59
CA LYS A 66 -0.20 4.42 11.67
C LYS A 66 -0.81 4.43 10.26
N MET A 67 -0.25 5.24 9.36
CA MET A 67 -0.76 5.44 8.01
C MET A 67 -0.75 4.13 7.21
N VAL A 68 0.39 3.44 7.12
CA VAL A 68 0.47 2.17 6.36
C VAL A 68 -0.31 1.04 7.03
N LEU A 69 -0.55 1.07 8.35
CA LEU A 69 -1.40 0.07 9.00
C LEU A 69 -2.88 0.20 8.68
N ILE A 70 -3.33 1.40 8.30
CA ILE A 70 -4.76 1.67 8.04
C ILE A 70 -5.09 1.90 6.56
N HIS A 71 -4.10 2.10 5.69
CA HIS A 71 -4.32 2.60 4.33
C HIS A 71 -5.31 1.75 3.52
N ASP A 72 -5.18 0.43 3.58
CA ASP A 72 -6.03 -0.51 2.85
C ASP A 72 -7.26 -0.98 3.65
N ILE A 73 -7.53 -0.48 4.87
CA ILE A 73 -8.73 -0.89 5.63
C ILE A 73 -10.03 -0.64 4.85
N VAL A 74 -10.05 0.40 4.01
CA VAL A 74 -11.18 0.72 3.13
C VAL A 74 -11.50 -0.38 2.12
N GLU A 75 -10.54 -1.25 1.80
CA GLU A 75 -10.70 -2.36 0.87
C GLU A 75 -11.57 -3.48 1.43
N ILE A 76 -11.89 -3.49 2.74
CA ILE A 76 -12.90 -4.38 3.33
C ILE A 76 -14.24 -4.26 2.58
N ASP A 77 -14.61 -3.05 2.16
CA ASP A 77 -15.83 -2.80 1.40
C ASP A 77 -15.58 -2.53 -0.08
N ALA A 78 -14.50 -1.83 -0.41
CA ALA A 78 -14.20 -1.42 -1.77
C ALA A 78 -13.57 -2.55 -2.61
N GLY A 79 -12.91 -3.51 -1.95
CA GLY A 79 -12.08 -4.56 -2.53
C GLY A 79 -10.75 -4.04 -3.09
N ASP A 80 -9.74 -4.91 -3.15
CA ASP A 80 -8.44 -4.60 -3.75
C ASP A 80 -8.59 -4.22 -5.24
N THR A 81 -7.88 -3.16 -5.61
CA THR A 81 -7.80 -2.68 -6.99
C THR A 81 -6.36 -2.80 -7.48
N PHE A 82 -6.15 -3.83 -8.29
CA PHE A 82 -4.84 -4.14 -8.84
C PHE A 82 -4.21 -2.95 -9.58
N ILE A 83 -3.01 -2.54 -9.18
CA ILE A 83 -2.32 -1.32 -9.66
C ILE A 83 -2.17 -1.20 -11.19
N TYR A 84 -2.14 -2.33 -11.91
CA TYR A 84 -2.03 -2.37 -13.37
C TYR A 84 -3.36 -2.58 -14.09
N ASP A 85 -4.48 -2.64 -13.36
CA ASP A 85 -5.83 -2.68 -13.92
C ASP A 85 -6.08 -1.43 -14.77
N THR A 86 -6.61 -1.62 -15.97
CA THR A 86 -6.91 -0.55 -16.93
C THR A 86 -8.40 -0.18 -16.96
N GLU A 87 -9.25 -0.98 -16.32
CA GLU A 87 -10.71 -0.79 -16.31
C GLU A 87 -11.17 -0.05 -15.05
N LYS A 88 -10.46 -0.21 -13.94
CA LYS A 88 -10.73 0.54 -12.70
C LYS A 88 -9.93 1.85 -12.65
N ASN A 89 -10.60 2.92 -12.27
CA ASN A 89 -9.98 4.25 -12.13
C ASN A 89 -9.24 4.33 -10.79
N HIS A 90 -7.92 4.54 -10.83
CA HIS A 90 -7.01 4.54 -9.65
C HIS A 90 -7.02 5.84 -8.85
N THR A 91 -7.93 6.75 -9.17
CA THR A 91 -8.06 8.04 -8.49
C THR A 91 -9.26 7.99 -7.57
N ASN A 92 -9.02 7.55 -6.33
CA ASN A 92 -9.86 7.71 -5.14
C ASN A 92 -11.36 7.54 -5.43
N THR A 93 -11.77 6.28 -5.59
CA THR A 93 -13.14 5.96 -5.94
C THR A 93 -14.06 6.42 -4.81
N SER A 94 -15.21 7.03 -5.14
CA SER A 94 -16.20 7.41 -4.13
C SER A 94 -16.57 6.25 -3.19
N ALA A 95 -16.39 5.00 -3.64
CA ALA A 95 -16.51 3.79 -2.86
C ALA A 95 -15.52 3.72 -1.69
N GLU A 96 -14.22 4.00 -1.89
CA GLU A 96 -13.22 4.00 -0.82
C GLU A 96 -13.52 5.07 0.24
N ARG A 97 -13.93 6.27 -0.19
CA ARG A 97 -14.34 7.32 0.75
C ARG A 97 -15.57 6.92 1.55
N LEU A 98 -16.54 6.25 0.94
CA LEU A 98 -17.72 5.71 1.65
C LEU A 98 -17.32 4.59 2.62
N ALA A 99 -16.39 3.71 2.23
CA ALA A 99 -15.84 2.67 3.09
C ALA A 99 -15.09 3.26 4.29
N ALA A 100 -14.24 4.27 4.07
CA ALA A 100 -13.56 5.00 5.14
C ALA A 100 -14.56 5.59 6.14
N GLN A 101 -15.59 6.28 5.64
CA GLN A 101 -16.63 6.87 6.48
C GLN A 101 -17.40 5.82 7.28
N ARG A 102 -17.72 4.66 6.67
CA ARG A 102 -18.43 3.59 7.38
C ARG A 102 -17.53 2.92 8.43
N ILE A 103 -16.34 2.49 8.03
CA ILE A 103 -15.47 1.65 8.86
C ILE A 103 -14.85 2.47 9.98
N PHE A 104 -14.18 3.58 9.67
CA PHE A 104 -13.61 4.45 10.70
C PHE A 104 -14.70 5.15 11.52
N GLY A 105 -15.88 5.39 10.93
CA GLY A 105 -17.05 5.94 11.64
C GLY A 105 -17.63 5.04 12.74
N ILE A 106 -17.19 3.77 12.84
CA ILE A 106 -17.51 2.91 14.00
C ILE A 106 -16.82 3.46 15.27
N LEU A 107 -15.65 4.09 15.12
CA LEU A 107 -14.89 4.63 16.24
C LEU A 107 -15.58 5.87 16.86
N PRO A 108 -15.22 6.21 18.11
CA PRO A 108 -15.59 7.49 18.70
C PRO A 108 -15.12 8.66 17.83
N GLY A 109 -15.92 9.74 17.77
CA GLY A 109 -15.74 10.85 16.82
C GLY A 109 -14.31 11.34 16.63
N GLN A 110 -13.57 11.62 17.71
CA GLN A 110 -12.17 12.07 17.62
C GLN A 110 -11.24 11.06 16.95
N GLN A 111 -11.41 9.76 17.22
CA GLN A 111 -10.58 8.72 16.60
C GLN A 111 -10.98 8.48 15.15
N ALA A 112 -12.28 8.53 14.84
CA ALA A 112 -12.77 8.43 13.46
C ALA A 112 -12.20 9.57 12.61
N GLU A 113 -12.29 10.81 13.09
CA GLU A 113 -11.74 12.00 12.42
C GLU A 113 -10.21 11.89 12.21
N GLU A 114 -9.46 11.44 13.23
CA GLU A 114 -8.01 11.24 13.11
C GLU A 114 -7.66 10.20 12.02
N LEU A 115 -8.29 9.01 12.04
CA LEU A 115 -7.95 7.96 11.09
C LEU A 115 -8.40 8.28 9.65
N ILE A 116 -9.55 8.94 9.48
CA ILE A 116 -9.99 9.43 8.17
C ILE A 116 -8.99 10.45 7.63
N ALA A 117 -8.54 11.41 8.44
CA ALA A 117 -7.57 12.40 8.00
C ALA A 117 -6.22 11.77 7.62
N ILE A 118 -5.73 10.79 8.37
CA ILE A 118 -4.51 10.05 8.04
C ILE A 118 -4.67 9.27 6.72
N TRP A 119 -5.81 8.62 6.52
CA TRP A 119 -6.11 7.92 5.27
C TRP A 119 -6.19 8.88 4.08
N GLU A 120 -6.89 10.01 4.20
CA GLU A 120 -6.96 11.03 3.15
C GLU A 120 -5.58 11.62 2.83
N GLU A 121 -4.71 11.77 3.83
CA GLU A 121 -3.33 12.23 3.64
C GLU A 121 -2.48 11.23 2.84
N PHE A 122 -2.60 9.93 3.13
CA PHE A 122 -1.96 8.87 2.35
C PHE A 122 -2.39 8.93 0.88
N GLU A 123 -3.70 8.98 0.64
CA GLU A 123 -4.27 9.04 -0.71
C GLU A 123 -3.78 10.26 -1.48
N ALA A 124 -3.73 11.43 -0.83
CA ALA A 124 -3.24 12.65 -1.44
C ALA A 124 -1.74 12.54 -1.82
N GLY A 125 -0.92 11.86 -1.02
CA GLY A 125 0.49 11.62 -1.33
C GLY A 125 1.37 12.88 -1.37
N GLN A 126 0.97 13.92 -0.64
CA GLN A 126 1.60 15.25 -0.72
C GLN A 126 2.58 15.54 0.42
N THR A 127 2.34 14.97 1.60
CA THR A 127 3.18 15.21 2.78
C THR A 127 4.42 14.32 2.76
N PRO A 128 5.51 14.70 3.45
CA PRO A 128 6.68 13.84 3.59
C PRO A 128 6.35 12.43 4.11
N GLU A 129 5.45 12.34 5.10
CA GLU A 129 4.98 11.06 5.65
C GLU A 129 4.24 10.22 4.59
N ALA A 130 3.30 10.82 3.86
CA ALA A 130 2.55 10.11 2.83
C ALA A 130 3.42 9.68 1.65
N GLN A 131 4.38 10.51 1.24
CA GLN A 131 5.35 10.17 0.20
C GLN A 131 6.23 8.99 0.62
N PHE A 132 6.70 9.00 1.87
CA PHE A 132 7.51 7.89 2.40
C PHE A 132 6.70 6.61 2.58
N ALA A 133 5.46 6.69 3.09
CA ALA A 133 4.53 5.57 3.19
C ALA A 133 4.25 4.93 1.80
N ARG A 134 3.93 5.75 0.79
CA ARG A 134 3.71 5.30 -0.58
C ARG A 134 4.96 4.73 -1.23
N ALA A 135 6.14 5.23 -0.88
CA ALA A 135 7.39 4.64 -1.34
C ALA A 135 7.54 3.19 -0.84
N MET A 136 7.17 2.89 0.41
CA MET A 136 7.15 1.51 0.91
C MET A 136 6.10 0.67 0.16
N ASP A 137 4.87 1.17 0.04
CA ASP A 137 3.78 0.49 -0.69
C ASP A 137 4.14 0.15 -2.13
N ARG A 138 4.91 1.01 -2.81
CA ARG A 138 5.36 0.74 -4.19
C ARG A 138 6.56 -0.20 -4.23
N LEU A 139 7.48 -0.11 -3.29
CA LEU A 139 8.72 -0.90 -3.25
C LEU A 139 8.43 -2.38 -2.97
N GLU A 140 7.57 -2.69 -2.00
CA GLU A 140 7.32 -4.04 -1.51
C GLU A 140 6.84 -5.02 -2.62
N PRO A 141 5.77 -4.71 -3.38
CA PRO A 141 5.35 -5.54 -4.52
C PRO A 141 6.36 -5.56 -5.67
N LEU A 142 7.27 -4.59 -5.79
CA LEU A 142 8.36 -4.64 -6.76
C LEU A 142 9.42 -5.69 -6.36
N LEU A 143 9.75 -5.77 -5.07
CA LEU A 143 10.64 -6.80 -4.52
C LEU A 143 10.02 -8.20 -4.69
N GLN A 144 8.74 -8.34 -4.34
CA GLN A 144 7.99 -9.59 -4.47
C GLN A 144 7.97 -10.09 -5.93
N ASN A 145 7.62 -9.23 -6.89
CA ASN A 145 7.62 -9.60 -8.31
C ASN A 145 9.00 -10.05 -8.82
N SER A 146 10.05 -9.34 -8.42
CA SER A 146 11.42 -9.70 -8.80
C SER A 146 11.85 -11.07 -8.25
N SER A 147 11.35 -11.46 -7.06
CA SER A 147 11.59 -12.78 -6.47
C SER A 147 10.78 -13.90 -7.14
N ASN A 148 9.60 -13.56 -7.69
CA ASN A 148 8.66 -14.52 -8.27
C ASN A 148 8.75 -14.60 -9.80
N ASN A 149 9.97 -14.47 -10.35
CA ASN A 149 10.23 -14.54 -11.78
C ASN A 149 9.31 -13.63 -12.62
N GLY A 150 9.11 -12.40 -12.13
CA GLY A 150 8.26 -11.38 -12.72
C GLY A 150 6.88 -11.29 -12.08
N GLY A 151 6.35 -12.37 -11.49
CA GLY A 151 5.06 -12.36 -10.80
C GLY A 151 3.96 -11.71 -11.64
N THR A 152 3.38 -10.63 -11.11
CA THR A 152 2.34 -9.83 -11.76
C THR A 152 2.83 -9.00 -12.95
N TRP A 153 4.14 -8.90 -13.20
CA TRP A 153 4.67 -8.34 -14.46
C TRP A 153 4.42 -9.22 -15.68
N ASN A 154 4.08 -10.49 -15.48
CA ASN A 154 3.71 -11.40 -16.56
C ASN A 154 2.24 -11.23 -17.01
N GLU A 155 1.45 -10.42 -16.29
CA GLU A 155 0.06 -10.14 -16.64
C GLU A 155 -0.04 -9.39 -17.98
N PRO A 156 -1.09 -9.65 -18.78
CA PRO A 156 -1.30 -8.95 -20.04
C PRO A 156 -1.27 -7.41 -19.89
N GLY A 157 -0.52 -6.73 -20.75
CA GLY A 157 -0.44 -5.27 -20.77
C GLY A 157 0.42 -4.66 -19.66
N VAL A 158 1.20 -5.46 -18.92
CA VAL A 158 2.25 -4.98 -18.03
C VAL A 158 3.59 -5.05 -18.75
N ASN A 159 4.19 -3.88 -19.01
CA ASN A 159 5.50 -3.73 -19.65
C ASN A 159 6.40 -2.82 -18.80
N TYR A 160 7.66 -2.70 -19.21
CA TYR A 160 8.66 -1.87 -18.55
C TYR A 160 8.16 -0.45 -18.29
N GLU A 161 7.58 0.21 -19.29
CA GLU A 161 7.13 1.59 -19.20
C GLU A 161 6.06 1.75 -18.11
N LYS A 162 5.09 0.84 -18.08
CA LYS A 162 4.00 0.84 -17.08
C LYS A 162 4.51 0.50 -15.68
N VAL A 163 5.44 -0.44 -15.55
CA VAL A 163 6.09 -0.75 -14.26
C VAL A 163 6.88 0.46 -13.78
N TYR A 164 7.72 1.03 -14.62
CA TYR A 164 8.55 2.18 -14.31
C TYR A 164 7.70 3.37 -13.88
N GLU A 165 6.67 3.74 -14.66
CA GLU A 165 5.76 4.84 -14.34
C GLU A 165 5.13 4.67 -12.95
N LYS A 166 4.51 3.50 -12.68
CA LYS A 166 3.82 3.22 -11.41
C LYS A 166 4.77 3.17 -10.21
N LYS A 167 6.02 2.76 -10.43
CA LYS A 167 7.02 2.59 -9.36
C LYS A 167 7.87 3.84 -9.14
N SER A 168 7.94 4.75 -10.12
CA SER A 168 8.71 5.99 -10.02
C SER A 168 8.29 6.89 -8.86
N VAL A 169 7.08 6.74 -8.32
CA VAL A 169 6.59 7.42 -7.11
C VAL A 169 7.47 7.16 -5.89
N ILE A 170 8.23 6.05 -5.85
CA ILE A 170 9.19 5.77 -4.77
C ILE A 170 10.18 6.94 -4.59
N LYS A 171 10.57 7.60 -5.68
CA LYS A 171 11.53 8.71 -5.65
C LYS A 171 11.07 9.88 -4.80
N ASP A 172 9.76 10.07 -4.66
CA ASP A 172 9.18 11.19 -3.93
C ASP A 172 9.38 11.02 -2.42
N GLY A 173 9.29 9.78 -1.93
CA GLY A 173 9.57 9.43 -0.53
C GLY A 173 11.05 9.12 -0.24
N SER A 174 11.76 8.52 -1.21
CA SER A 174 13.18 8.16 -1.08
C SER A 174 13.87 8.02 -2.44
N ALA A 175 14.79 8.93 -2.75
CA ALA A 175 15.62 8.86 -3.95
C ALA A 175 16.57 7.66 -3.94
N VAL A 176 17.10 7.29 -2.76
CA VAL A 176 18.02 6.16 -2.58
C VAL A 176 17.31 4.83 -2.83
N LEU A 177 16.09 4.66 -2.29
CA LEU A 177 15.31 3.45 -2.54
C LEU A 177 14.82 3.39 -3.99
N TRP A 178 14.57 4.54 -4.63
CA TRP A 178 14.27 4.57 -6.05
C TRP A 178 15.46 4.10 -6.90
N GLU A 179 16.68 4.53 -6.61
CA GLU A 179 17.87 4.07 -7.33
C GLU A 179 18.02 2.54 -7.25
N TYR A 180 17.74 1.96 -6.08
CA TYR A 180 17.71 0.50 -5.91
C TYR A 180 16.56 -0.13 -6.72
N ALA A 181 15.35 0.42 -6.65
CA ALA A 181 14.18 -0.08 -7.35
C ALA A 181 14.35 -0.04 -8.88
N GLU A 182 14.91 1.05 -9.42
CA GLU A 182 15.19 1.23 -10.84
C GLU A 182 16.18 0.17 -11.34
N LYS A 183 17.29 -0.03 -10.63
CA LYS A 183 18.24 -1.12 -10.92
C LYS A 183 17.58 -2.49 -10.91
N LEU A 184 16.62 -2.72 -10.02
CA LEU A 184 15.90 -3.98 -9.92
C LEU A 184 14.92 -4.19 -11.09
N ILE A 185 14.28 -3.12 -11.57
CA ILE A 185 13.44 -3.13 -12.79
C ILE A 185 14.31 -3.45 -14.01
N ASP A 186 15.44 -2.77 -14.17
CA ASP A 186 16.39 -3.00 -15.27
C ASP A 186 16.94 -4.44 -15.27
N ALA A 187 17.29 -4.95 -14.08
CA ALA A 187 17.68 -6.35 -13.91
C ALA A 187 16.54 -7.32 -14.24
N GLY A 188 15.29 -6.93 -14.03
CA GLY A 188 14.11 -7.69 -14.45
C GLY A 188 14.04 -7.84 -15.98
N VAL A 189 14.31 -6.76 -16.70
CA VAL A 189 14.38 -6.77 -18.16
C VAL A 189 15.54 -7.62 -18.67
N ALA A 190 16.74 -7.45 -18.09
CA ALA A 190 17.92 -8.22 -18.48
C ALA A 190 17.74 -9.73 -18.26
N ARG A 191 16.98 -10.13 -17.23
CA ARG A 191 16.61 -11.53 -16.95
C ARG A 191 15.44 -12.05 -17.81
N GLY A 192 14.78 -11.19 -18.57
CA GLY A 192 13.61 -11.56 -19.37
C GLY A 192 12.34 -11.80 -18.56
N ILE A 193 12.29 -11.35 -17.29
CA ILE A 193 11.10 -11.48 -16.42
C ILE A 193 10.21 -10.23 -16.44
N LEU A 194 10.66 -9.17 -17.13
CA LEU A 194 9.90 -7.97 -17.44
C LEU A 194 10.10 -7.64 -18.92
N LYS A 195 9.01 -7.47 -19.66
CA LYS A 195 9.07 -7.18 -21.10
C LYS A 195 9.24 -5.69 -21.33
N LYS A 196 10.11 -5.30 -22.27
CA LYS A 196 10.05 -3.95 -22.87
C LYS A 196 8.79 -3.85 -23.73
N GLY A 197 8.16 -2.68 -23.80
CA GLY A 197 7.02 -2.47 -24.70
C GLY A 197 7.34 -2.86 -26.15
N GLU A 198 6.32 -3.32 -26.87
CA GLU A 198 6.39 -3.47 -28.34
C GLU A 198 6.51 -2.13 -29.04
#